data_AF-A0A957U164-F1
#
_entry.id   AF-A0A957U164-F1
#
_cell.length_a   1.000
_cell.length_b   1.000
_cell.length_c   1.000
_cell.angle_alpha   90.00
_cell.angle_beta   90.00
_cell.angle_gamma   90.00
#
_symmetry.space_group_name_H-M   'P 1'
#
loop_
_entity.id
_entity.type
_entity.pdbx_description
1 polymer ?
#
loop_
_entity_poly.entity_id
_entity_poly.type
_entity_poly.pdbx_seq_one_letter_code
_entity_poly.pdbx_strand_id
1 'polypeptide(L)'
;MSAQIDKPHHPPYQAPLVLATGLLIAQSLALLLTVSFVALRLQPNIIALGEFSTAMGLPADIVLDILLFVAAYGLLAVIGLILAVALGFRRATAWLLAMMQQAGVLGVALYFHFALRDSLVTSWGIIYFIMASSIVVVLYLNTADLRLAFRAVTSDGTATRPSTGRGGAQ
;
A
#
# COMPACT_ATOMS: atom_id res chain seq x y z
N MET A 1 -32.28 -10.76 -41.45
CA MET A 1 -30.84 -10.88 -41.19
C MET A 1 -30.49 -9.87 -40.10
N SER A 2 -30.41 -10.33 -38.86
CA SER A 2 -30.15 -9.48 -37.69
C SER A 2 -28.65 -9.46 -37.44
N ALA A 3 -28.01 -8.30 -37.59
CA ALA A 3 -26.60 -8.12 -37.31
C ALA A 3 -26.35 -8.36 -35.80
N GLN A 4 -25.63 -9.44 -35.49
CA GLN A 4 -25.17 -9.72 -34.14
C GLN A 4 -24.09 -8.69 -33.80
N ILE A 5 -24.47 -7.65 -33.07
CA ILE A 5 -23.55 -6.63 -32.56
C ILE A 5 -22.65 -7.33 -31.54
N ASP A 6 -21.41 -7.57 -31.96
CA ASP A 6 -20.37 -8.17 -31.14
C ASP A 6 -20.12 -7.25 -29.95
N LYS A 7 -20.61 -7.63 -28.77
CA LYS A 7 -20.41 -6.84 -27.56
C LYS A 7 -18.91 -6.89 -27.23
N PRO A 8 -18.27 -5.74 -26.98
CA PRO A 8 -16.86 -5.71 -26.60
C PRO A 8 -16.68 -6.60 -25.37
N HIS A 9 -15.96 -7.72 -25.55
CA HIS A 9 -15.56 -8.57 -24.45
C HIS A 9 -14.59 -7.76 -23.59
N HIS A 10 -15.09 -7.18 -22.51
CA HIS A 10 -14.24 -6.63 -21.47
C HIS A 10 -13.35 -7.78 -20.97
N PRO A 11 -12.01 -7.64 -21.02
CA PRO A 11 -11.14 -8.72 -20.62
C PRO A 11 -11.41 -9.03 -19.14
N PRO A 12 -11.55 -10.31 -18.76
CA PRO A 12 -11.99 -10.74 -17.41
C PRO A 12 -11.07 -10.25 -16.27
N TYR A 13 -9.92 -9.67 -16.61
CA TYR A 13 -8.87 -9.25 -15.70
C TYR A 13 -8.97 -7.78 -15.24
N GLN A 14 -9.93 -6.99 -15.73
CA GLN A 14 -10.05 -5.57 -15.33
C GLN A 14 -10.59 -5.39 -13.91
N ALA A 15 -11.61 -6.16 -13.53
CA ALA A 15 -12.24 -6.09 -12.21
C ALA A 15 -11.27 -6.33 -11.04
N PRO A 16 -10.45 -7.41 -11.02
CA PRO A 16 -9.53 -7.65 -9.90
C PRO A 16 -8.45 -6.57 -9.77
N LEU A 17 -8.00 -5.99 -10.89
CA LEU A 17 -6.99 -4.93 -10.88
C LEU A 17 -7.54 -3.61 -10.32
N VAL A 18 -8.78 -3.26 -10.67
CA VAL A 18 -9.46 -2.07 -10.12
C VAL A 18 -9.67 -2.22 -8.61
N LEU A 19 -10.09 -3.41 -8.17
CA LEU A 19 -10.26 -3.71 -6.74
C LEU A 19 -8.92 -3.68 -5.98
N ALA A 20 -7.85 -4.25 -6.53
CA ALA A 20 -6.51 -4.20 -5.91
C ALA A 20 -6.02 -2.75 -5.77
N THR A 21 -6.21 -1.94 -6.81
CA THR A 21 -5.87 -0.52 -6.82
C THR A 21 -6.67 0.24 -5.77
N GLY A 22 -8.00 0.04 -5.74
CA GLY A 22 -8.89 0.65 -4.76
C GLY A 22 -8.53 0.28 -3.33
N LEU A 23 -8.19 -0.98 -3.07
CA LEU A 23 -7.79 -1.47 -1.75
C LEU A 23 -6.50 -0.81 -1.26
N LEU A 24 -5.50 -0.66 -2.13
CA LEU A 24 -4.25 0.03 -1.78
C LEU A 24 -4.45 1.53 -1.55
N ILE A 25 -5.31 2.18 -2.33
CA ILE A 25 -5.67 3.58 -2.08
C ILE A 25 -6.36 3.70 -0.72
N ALA A 26 -7.37 2.87 -0.46
CA ALA A 26 -8.13 2.90 0.80
C ALA A 26 -7.21 2.69 2.00
N GLN A 27 -6.31 1.72 1.95
CA GLN A 27 -5.34 1.49 3.02
C GLN A 27 -4.35 2.64 3.18
N SER A 28 -3.82 3.19 2.08
CA SER A 28 -2.88 4.31 2.14
C SER A 28 -3.55 5.55 2.74
N LEU A 29 -4.81 5.82 2.38
CA LEU A 29 -5.60 6.88 3.00
C LEU A 29 -5.87 6.60 4.49
N ALA A 30 -6.18 5.36 4.86
CA ALA A 30 -6.35 4.99 6.27
C ALA A 30 -5.06 5.21 7.08
N LEU A 31 -3.89 4.89 6.51
CA LEU A 31 -2.60 5.19 7.12
C LEU A 31 -2.37 6.70 7.27
N LEU A 32 -2.63 7.50 6.23
CA LEU A 32 -2.51 8.97 6.31
C LEU A 32 -3.46 9.59 7.32
N LEU A 33 -4.70 9.08 7.42
CA LEU A 33 -5.66 9.50 8.43
C LEU A 33 -5.21 9.12 9.82
N THR A 34 -4.62 7.93 9.99
CA THR A 34 -4.05 7.49 11.28
C THR A 34 -2.90 8.39 11.70
N VAL A 35 -1.97 8.67 10.78
CA VAL A 35 -0.84 9.57 11.02
C VAL A 35 -1.32 10.98 11.35
N SER A 36 -2.28 11.51 10.58
CA SER A 36 -2.91 12.81 10.84
C SER A 36 -3.61 12.85 12.19
N PHE A 37 -4.37 11.80 12.54
CA PHE A 37 -5.04 11.71 13.83
C PHE A 37 -4.05 11.72 14.99
N VAL A 38 -2.99 10.91 14.90
CA VAL A 38 -1.91 10.89 15.89
C VAL A 38 -1.26 12.28 15.99
N ALA A 39 -0.90 12.91 14.86
CA ALA A 39 -0.30 14.24 14.82
C ALA A 39 -1.20 15.33 15.43
N LEU A 40 -2.50 15.33 15.12
CA LEU A 40 -3.48 16.28 15.66
C LEU A 40 -3.70 16.09 17.17
N ARG A 41 -3.75 14.85 17.65
CA ARG A 41 -3.83 14.53 19.10
C ARG A 41 -2.60 15.03 19.86
N LEU A 42 -1.48 15.16 19.18
CA LEU A 42 -0.23 15.69 19.73
C LEU A 42 -0.14 17.21 19.62
N GLN A 43 -0.77 17.81 18.61
CA GLN A 43 -0.73 19.25 18.34
C GLN A 43 -1.02 20.16 19.56
N PRO A 44 -1.98 19.88 20.46
CA PRO A 44 -2.15 20.67 21.68
C PRO A 44 -0.95 20.59 22.64
N ASN A 45 -0.15 19.51 22.57
CA ASN A 45 1.10 19.35 23.31
C ASN A 45 2.31 19.94 22.54
N ILE A 46 2.24 20.04 21.21
CA ILE A 46 3.34 20.52 20.34
C ILE A 46 3.47 22.04 20.31
N ILE A 47 2.37 22.80 20.33
CA ILE A 47 2.44 24.28 20.40
C ILE A 47 3.07 24.74 21.72
N ALA A 48 3.05 23.88 22.73
CA ALA A 48 3.72 24.09 23.99
C ALA A 48 5.14 23.49 24.04
N LEU A 49 5.60 22.67 23.09
CA LEU A 49 6.81 21.81 23.19
C LEU A 49 8.12 22.52 23.59
N GLY A 50 8.27 23.82 23.30
CA GLY A 50 9.43 24.60 23.75
C GLY A 50 9.48 24.79 25.27
N GLU A 51 8.32 24.86 25.92
CA GLU A 51 8.18 25.07 27.39
C GLU A 51 7.57 23.84 28.11
N PHE A 52 6.88 22.95 27.38
CA PHE A 52 6.09 21.83 27.94
C PHE A 52 6.88 20.53 28.12
N SER A 53 7.99 20.29 27.43
CA SER A 53 8.79 19.06 27.69
C SER A 53 9.32 19.07 29.14
N THR A 54 9.67 20.26 29.64
CA THR A 54 9.99 20.54 31.04
C THR A 54 8.78 20.58 31.97
N ALA A 55 7.57 20.94 31.49
CA ALA A 55 6.38 21.11 32.32
C ALA A 55 5.50 19.85 32.47
N MET A 56 5.51 18.92 31.50
CA MET A 56 4.68 17.71 31.51
C MET A 56 5.44 16.42 31.87
N GLY A 57 6.76 16.45 32.02
CA GLY A 57 7.54 15.27 32.46
C GLY A 57 7.44 14.05 31.52
N LEU A 58 7.09 14.26 30.24
CA LEU A 58 7.07 13.17 29.27
C LEU A 58 8.53 12.78 28.93
N PRO A 59 8.90 11.49 29.06
CA PRO A 59 10.21 11.02 28.65
C PRO A 59 10.46 11.36 27.19
N ALA A 60 11.66 11.87 26.88
CA ALA A 60 12.07 12.21 25.51
C ALA A 60 11.89 11.03 24.53
N ASP A 61 12.00 9.82 25.05
CA ASP A 61 11.84 8.55 24.33
C ASP A 61 10.45 8.44 23.68
N ILE A 62 9.38 8.82 24.40
CA ILE A 62 8.00 8.75 23.90
C ILE A 62 7.78 9.69 22.72
N VAL A 63 8.38 10.89 22.77
CA VAL A 63 8.27 11.88 21.69
C VAL A 63 8.97 11.35 20.43
N LEU A 64 10.16 10.78 20.60
CA LEU A 64 10.92 10.20 19.49
C LEU A 64 10.17 9.03 18.84
N ASP A 65 9.60 8.13 19.64
CA ASP A 65 8.84 6.97 19.16
C ASP A 65 7.64 7.38 18.31
N ILE A 66 6.95 8.42 18.73
CA ILE A 66 5.80 8.98 18.02
C ILE A 66 6.23 9.64 16.71
N LEU A 67 7.33 10.39 16.71
CA LEU A 67 7.88 10.97 15.48
C LEU A 67 8.30 9.88 14.49
N LEU A 68 8.94 8.82 14.99
CA LEU A 68 9.29 7.64 14.19
C LEU A 68 8.05 6.95 13.63
N PHE A 69 6.97 6.82 14.41
CA PHE A 69 5.71 6.26 13.96
C PHE A 69 5.10 7.08 12.82
N VAL A 70 4.96 8.40 13.01
CA VAL A 70 4.40 9.33 12.02
C VAL A 70 5.25 9.31 10.75
N ALA A 71 6.58 9.36 10.87
CA ALA A 71 7.49 9.33 9.72
C ALA A 71 7.42 8.00 8.96
N ALA A 72 7.48 6.87 9.65
CA ALA A 72 7.46 5.55 9.03
C ALA A 72 6.15 5.28 8.28
N TYR A 73 5.00 5.49 8.92
CA TYR A 73 3.70 5.26 8.29
C TYR A 73 3.34 6.34 7.27
N GLY A 74 3.76 7.59 7.48
CA GLY A 74 3.60 8.65 6.48
C GLY A 74 4.32 8.31 5.19
N LEU A 75 5.59 7.87 5.28
CA LEU A 75 6.36 7.44 4.13
C LEU A 75 5.74 6.21 3.45
N LEU A 76 5.37 5.18 4.21
CA LEU A 76 4.77 3.96 3.67
C LEU A 76 3.42 4.22 2.98
N ALA A 77 2.64 5.18 3.46
CA ALA A 77 1.39 5.58 2.85
C ALA A 77 1.60 6.29 1.51
N VAL A 78 2.59 7.20 1.43
CA VAL A 78 2.96 7.85 0.17
C VAL A 78 3.44 6.82 -0.87
N ILE A 79 4.30 5.88 -0.45
CA ILE A 79 4.73 4.77 -1.31
C ILE A 79 3.53 3.95 -1.77
N GLY A 80 2.59 3.62 -0.87
CA GLY A 80 1.37 2.89 -1.19
C GLY A 80 0.51 3.58 -2.27
N LEU A 81 0.34 4.90 -2.20
CA LEU A 81 -0.37 5.67 -3.22
C LEU A 81 0.33 5.62 -4.59
N ILE A 82 1.66 5.78 -4.62
CA ILE A 82 2.46 5.67 -5.85
C ILE A 82 2.29 4.28 -6.49
N LEU A 83 2.31 3.23 -5.66
CA LEU A 83 2.14 1.86 -6.12
C LEU A 83 0.72 1.58 -6.61
N ALA A 84 -0.30 2.15 -5.98
CA ALA A 84 -1.68 2.06 -6.47
C ALA A 84 -1.82 2.68 -7.86
N VAL A 85 -1.24 3.86 -8.08
CA VAL A 85 -1.21 4.50 -9.40
C VAL A 85 -0.46 3.61 -10.42
N ALA A 86 0.70 3.05 -10.03
CA ALA A 86 1.47 2.16 -10.89
C ALA A 86 0.74 0.85 -11.25
N LEU A 87 -0.08 0.33 -10.34
CA LEU A 87 -0.97 -0.82 -10.57
C LEU A 87 -2.11 -0.48 -11.53
N GLY A 88 -2.66 0.75 -11.45
CA GLY A 88 -3.61 1.26 -12.43
C GLY A 88 -3.06 1.24 -13.87
N PHE A 89 -1.76 1.46 -14.03
CA PHE A 89 -1.03 1.31 -15.31
C PHE A 89 -0.61 -0.13 -15.64
N ARG A 90 -1.10 -1.13 -14.89
CA ARG A 90 -0.88 -2.58 -15.11
C ARG A 90 0.59 -3.00 -15.16
N ARG A 91 1.49 -2.29 -14.47
CA ARG A 91 2.91 -2.68 -14.42
C ARG A 91 3.09 -3.92 -13.55
N ALA A 92 3.61 -5.01 -14.12
CA ALA A 92 3.86 -6.26 -13.40
C ALA A 92 4.81 -6.07 -12.18
N THR A 93 5.79 -5.17 -12.29
CA THR A 93 6.69 -4.82 -11.19
C THR A 93 5.98 -4.13 -10.03
N ALA A 94 4.86 -3.43 -10.29
CA ALA A 94 4.09 -2.75 -9.24
C ALA A 94 3.41 -3.74 -8.28
N TRP A 95 3.02 -4.92 -8.76
CA TRP A 95 2.46 -5.97 -7.92
C TRP A 95 3.47 -6.50 -6.90
N LEU A 96 4.69 -6.80 -7.34
CA LEU A 96 5.76 -7.26 -6.44
C LEU A 96 6.12 -6.18 -5.42
N LEU A 97 6.23 -4.92 -5.87
CA LEU A 97 6.50 -3.79 -4.98
C LEU A 97 5.37 -3.54 -3.98
N ALA A 98 4.10 -3.74 -4.37
CA ALA A 98 2.96 -3.67 -3.46
C ALA A 98 3.03 -4.75 -2.39
N MET A 99 3.39 -5.99 -2.75
CA MET A 99 3.63 -7.06 -1.77
C MET A 99 4.77 -6.72 -0.80
N MET A 100 5.88 -6.19 -1.30
CA MET A 100 7.00 -5.75 -0.46
C MET A 100 6.61 -4.60 0.46
N GLN A 101 5.83 -3.64 -0.05
CA GLN A 101 5.33 -2.52 0.76
C GLN A 101 4.41 -3.01 1.87
N GLN A 102 3.53 -3.99 1.62
CA GLN A 102 2.71 -4.59 2.68
C GLN A 102 3.52 -5.32 3.74
N ALA A 103 4.57 -6.04 3.33
CA ALA A 103 5.51 -6.65 4.28
C ALA A 103 6.18 -5.57 5.15
N GLY A 104 6.51 -4.42 4.56
CA GLY A 104 7.00 -3.24 5.29
C GLY A 104 6.00 -2.69 6.30
N VAL A 105 4.75 -2.46 5.90
CA VAL A 105 3.68 -1.98 6.80
C VAL A 105 3.47 -2.94 7.96
N LEU A 106 3.39 -4.24 7.69
CA LEU A 106 3.21 -5.25 8.73
C LEU A 106 4.45 -5.36 9.64
N GLY A 107 5.65 -5.31 9.08
CA GLY A 107 6.90 -5.35 9.84
C GLY A 107 7.04 -4.16 10.78
N VAL A 108 6.70 -2.95 10.31
CA VAL A 108 6.64 -1.74 11.15
C VAL A 108 5.56 -1.90 12.22
N ALA A 109 4.38 -2.42 11.90
CA ALA A 109 3.33 -2.66 12.88
C ALA A 109 3.77 -3.63 13.99
N LEU A 110 4.45 -4.72 13.64
CA LEU A 110 5.01 -5.66 14.60
C LEU A 110 6.12 -5.03 15.45
N TYR A 111 7.00 -4.24 14.85
CA TYR A 111 8.03 -3.50 15.58
C TYR A 111 7.39 -2.59 16.65
N PHE A 112 6.43 -1.76 16.27
CA PHE A 112 5.72 -0.88 17.22
C PHE A 112 4.93 -1.67 18.27
N HIS A 113 4.35 -2.81 17.89
CA HIS A 113 3.65 -3.67 18.85
C HIS A 113 4.57 -4.22 19.94
N PHE A 114 5.74 -4.74 19.56
CA PHE A 114 6.66 -5.38 20.49
C PHE A 114 7.57 -4.37 21.22
N ALA A 115 8.07 -3.36 20.52
CA ALA A 115 8.97 -2.36 21.10
C ALA A 115 8.21 -1.35 21.97
N LEU A 116 6.96 -1.05 21.63
CA LEU A 116 6.18 0.03 22.24
C LEU A 116 4.85 -0.46 22.80
N ARG A 117 4.91 -1.66 23.41
CA ARG A 117 3.75 -2.36 23.98
C ARG A 117 2.98 -1.51 24.98
N ASP A 118 3.68 -0.72 25.79
CA ASP A 118 3.10 0.15 26.82
C ASP A 118 2.80 1.57 26.31
N SER A 119 3.02 1.85 25.02
CA SER A 119 2.75 3.16 24.44
C SER A 119 1.26 3.42 24.22
N LEU A 120 0.89 4.71 24.23
CA LEU A 120 -0.45 5.19 23.93
C LEU A 120 -0.98 4.66 22.58
N VAL A 121 -0.11 4.53 21.58
CA VAL A 121 -0.49 4.09 20.22
C VAL A 121 -0.99 2.64 20.22
N THR A 122 -0.36 1.77 21.01
CA THR A 122 -0.77 0.36 21.16
C THR A 122 -2.07 0.24 21.94
N SER A 123 -2.27 1.08 22.97
CA SER A 123 -3.48 1.09 23.80
C SER A 123 -4.75 1.47 23.04
N TRP A 124 -4.63 2.21 21.93
CA TRP A 124 -5.77 2.64 21.11
C TRP A 124 -6.22 1.61 20.08
N GLY A 125 -5.56 0.46 20.00
CA GLY A 125 -5.89 -0.61 19.05
C GLY A 125 -5.57 -0.29 17.58
N ILE A 126 -4.99 0.88 17.30
CA ILE A 126 -4.60 1.32 15.95
C ILE A 126 -3.65 0.32 15.30
N ILE A 127 -2.68 -0.19 16.05
CA ILE A 127 -1.69 -1.14 15.53
C ILE A 127 -2.38 -2.44 15.07
N TYR A 128 -3.36 -2.95 15.81
CA TYR A 128 -4.10 -4.15 15.40
C TYR A 128 -4.92 -3.92 14.14
N PHE A 129 -5.53 -2.73 14.00
CA PHE A 129 -6.23 -2.35 12.78
C PHE A 129 -5.28 -2.33 11.57
N ILE A 130 -4.09 -1.73 11.73
CA ILE A 130 -3.05 -1.71 10.69
C ILE A 130 -2.66 -3.14 10.31
N MET A 131 -2.33 -4.00 11.29
CA MET A 131 -1.98 -5.40 11.05
C MET A 131 -3.06 -6.16 10.29
N ALA A 132 -4.31 -6.08 10.75
CA ALA A 132 -5.44 -6.74 10.12
C ALA A 132 -5.65 -6.26 8.68
N SER A 133 -5.59 -4.94 8.45
CA SER A 133 -5.72 -4.37 7.11
C SER A 133 -4.62 -4.87 6.17
N SER A 134 -3.36 -4.91 6.63
CA SER A 134 -2.23 -5.42 5.85
C SER A 134 -2.38 -6.88 5.49
N ILE A 135 -2.86 -7.71 6.43
CA ILE A 135 -3.13 -9.13 6.15
C ILE A 135 -4.19 -9.26 5.05
N VAL A 136 -5.29 -8.50 5.14
CA VAL A 136 -6.35 -8.52 4.11
C VAL A 136 -5.80 -8.10 2.75
N VAL A 137 -4.99 -7.03 2.69
CA VAL A 137 -4.39 -6.57 1.42
C VAL A 137 -3.43 -7.61 0.86
N VAL A 138 -2.56 -8.22 1.68
CA VAL A 138 -1.66 -9.30 1.24
C VAL A 138 -2.43 -10.49 0.70
N LEU A 139 -3.46 -10.95 1.42
CA LEU A 139 -4.31 -12.06 0.97
C LEU A 139 -4.99 -11.74 -0.36
N TYR A 140 -5.50 -10.52 -0.52
CA TYR A 140 -6.12 -10.08 -1.77
C TYR A 140 -5.11 -10.01 -2.92
N LEU A 141 -3.94 -9.40 -2.70
CA LEU A 141 -2.87 -9.32 -3.68
C LEU A 141 -2.35 -10.71 -4.08
N ASN A 142 -2.56 -11.73 -3.23
CA ASN A 142 -2.14 -13.10 -3.46
C ASN A 142 -3.25 -13.97 -4.09
N THR A 143 -4.40 -13.42 -4.45
CA THR A 143 -5.47 -14.19 -5.13
C THR A 143 -5.01 -14.67 -6.51
N ALA A 144 -5.57 -15.81 -6.95
CA ALA A 144 -5.24 -16.40 -8.25
C ALA A 144 -5.60 -15.45 -9.41
N ASP A 145 -6.75 -14.78 -9.31
CA ASP A 145 -7.26 -13.86 -10.32
C ASP A 145 -6.31 -12.69 -10.56
N LEU A 146 -5.75 -12.12 -9.49
CA LEU A 146 -4.81 -11.01 -9.61
C LEU A 146 -3.47 -11.48 -10.17
N ARG A 147 -2.99 -12.66 -9.75
CA ARG A 147 -1.76 -13.25 -10.30
C ARG A 147 -1.88 -13.54 -11.80
N LEU A 148 -3.04 -14.04 -12.23
CA LEU A 148 -3.34 -14.27 -13.65
C LEU A 148 -3.45 -12.96 -14.43
N ALA A 149 -4.09 -11.93 -13.86
CA ALA A 149 -4.19 -10.61 -14.48
C ALA A 149 -2.81 -10.00 -14.79
N PHE A 150 -1.84 -10.12 -13.86
CA PHE A 150 -0.47 -9.65 -14.11
C PHE A 150 0.32 -10.50 -15.10
N ARG A 151 0.13 -11.83 -15.08
CA ARG A 151 0.77 -12.74 -16.04
C ARG A 151 0.30 -12.50 -17.48
N ALA A 152 -0.99 -12.21 -17.67
CA ALA A 152 -1.56 -11.92 -18.99
C ALA A 152 -0.98 -10.65 -19.62
N VAL A 153 -0.72 -9.62 -18.81
CA VAL A 153 -0.11 -8.37 -19.30
C VAL A 153 1.34 -8.58 -19.76
N THR A 154 2.09 -9.46 -19.10
CA THR A 154 3.46 -9.80 -19.52
C THR A 154 3.53 -10.61 -20.82
N SER A 155 2.53 -11.45 -21.12
CA SER A 155 2.49 -12.24 -22.35
C SER A 155 2.12 -11.41 -23.59
N ASP A 156 1.20 -10.44 -23.45
CA ASP A 156 0.82 -9.57 -24.58
C ASP A 156 1.95 -8.62 -24.98
N GLY A 157 2.78 -8.18 -24.03
CA GLY A 157 3.94 -7.32 -24.28
C GLY A 157 5.10 -8.01 -25.02
N THR A 158 5.13 -9.34 -25.11
CA THR A 158 6.17 -10.11 -25.81
C THR A 158 5.75 -10.57 -27.20
N ALA A 159 4.46 -10.47 -27.56
CA ALA A 159 3.93 -10.95 -28.83
C ALA A 159 4.15 -10.00 -30.04
N THR A 160 4.75 -8.82 -29.84
CA THR A 160 4.90 -7.77 -30.88
C THR A 160 6.33 -7.59 -31.41
N ARG A 161 7.20 -8.60 -31.30
CA ARG A 161 8.37 -8.66 -32.18
C ARG A 161 8.03 -9.51 -33.41
N PRO A 162 7.66 -8.89 -34.55
CA PRO A 162 7.61 -9.65 -35.80
C PRO A 162 8.99 -10.22 -36.03
N SER A 163 9.08 -11.55 -36.14
CA SER A 163 10.25 -12.21 -36.70
C SER A 163 10.36 -11.73 -38.14
N THR A 164 11.15 -10.69 -38.37
CA THR A 164 11.57 -10.30 -39.71
C THR A 164 12.37 -11.48 -40.26
N GLY A 165 11.65 -12.33 -41.00
CA GLY A 165 12.19 -13.46 -41.73
C GLY A 165 13.32 -12.98 -42.61
N ARG A 166 14.54 -13.35 -42.24
CA ARG A 166 15.77 -13.09 -42.99
C ARG A 166 16.15 -14.40 -43.67
N GLY A 167 16.17 -14.39 -45.00
CA GLY A 167 17.02 -15.29 -45.78
C GLY A 167 16.32 -16.44 -46.50
N GLY A 168 15.47 -16.11 -47.47
CA GLY A 168 15.18 -17.00 -48.60
C GLY A 168 15.85 -16.46 -49.86
N ALA A 169 17.16 -16.68 -49.97
CA ALA A 169 17.91 -16.49 -51.21
C ALA A 169 19.00 -17.57 -51.26
N GLN A 170 18.68 -18.68 -51.91
CA GLN A 170 19.59 -19.58 -52.62
C GLN A 170 18.77 -20.38 -53.62
#